data_AF-A0A7V0Q6N2-F1
#
_entry.id   AF-A0A7V0Q6N2-F1
#
_cell.length_a   1.000
_cell.length_b   1.000
_cell.length_c   1.000
_cell.angle_alpha   90.00
_cell.angle_beta   90.00
_cell.angle_gamma   90.00
#
_symmetry.space_group_name_H-M   'P 1'
#
loop_
_entity.id
_entity.type
_entity.pdbx_description
1 polymer ?
#
loop_
_entity_poly.entity_id
_entity_poly.type
_entity_poly.pdbx_seq_one_letter_code
_entity_poly.pdbx_strand_id
1 'polypeptide(L)'
;MDSRTTDDLEQTLLATEAVIARSRAVQIAVLAELDRHQVSTADGCRSMVEWTASRLDVAPETASALIRTSRAVLDTPEVAEALTAGEITFDRAVELCRYAATGVDNTVETGWRFDIGGLRREVSRRHRFSRDREHESVCDRYLAMQPNLDQISWRLWGLLPGVDGQIVEQALIRRADTFPALPDGTRSTLGQRQADALTSIAQDSLTATAGEGTCTPP
;
A
#
# COMPACT_ATOMS: atom_id res chain seq x y z
N MET A 1 -3.93 -18.29 -49.12
CA MET A 1 -3.57 -16.96 -48.60
C MET A 1 -4.75 -16.55 -47.75
N ASP A 2 -4.61 -16.60 -46.43
CA ASP A 2 -5.72 -16.52 -45.47
C ASP A 2 -6.39 -15.15 -45.58
N SER A 3 -7.56 -15.08 -46.22
CA SER A 3 -8.30 -13.83 -46.48
C SER A 3 -9.10 -13.44 -45.24
N ARG A 4 -8.40 -13.15 -44.13
CA ARG A 4 -9.05 -12.57 -42.95
C ARG A 4 -9.51 -11.16 -43.28
N THR A 5 -10.75 -10.86 -42.97
CA THR A 5 -11.28 -9.50 -43.07
C THR A 5 -10.70 -8.62 -41.95
N THR A 6 -10.80 -7.30 -42.10
CA THR A 6 -10.42 -6.37 -41.02
C THR A 6 -11.19 -6.66 -39.74
N ASP A 7 -12.49 -6.96 -39.85
CA ASP A 7 -13.35 -7.29 -38.72
C ASP A 7 -12.88 -8.58 -38.01
N ASP A 8 -12.46 -9.60 -38.77
CA ASP A 8 -11.91 -10.83 -38.19
C ASP A 8 -10.62 -10.56 -37.40
N LEU A 9 -9.77 -9.66 -37.90
CA LEU A 9 -8.53 -9.26 -37.23
C LEU A 9 -8.82 -8.45 -35.96
N GLU A 10 -9.78 -7.54 -36.00
CA GLU A 10 -10.23 -6.77 -34.84
C GLU A 10 -10.82 -7.70 -33.77
N GLN A 11 -11.71 -8.61 -34.16
CA GLN A 11 -12.31 -9.56 -33.23
C GLN A 11 -11.26 -10.49 -32.61
N THR A 12 -10.24 -10.90 -33.38
CA THR A 12 -9.11 -11.68 -32.87
C THR A 12 -8.30 -10.88 -31.85
N LEU A 13 -8.06 -9.59 -32.11
CA LEU A 13 -7.34 -8.72 -31.19
C LEU A 13 -8.09 -8.56 -29.86
N LEU A 14 -9.40 -8.27 -29.92
CA LEU A 14 -10.26 -8.14 -28.73
C LEU A 14 -10.32 -9.43 -27.91
N ALA A 15 -10.48 -10.58 -28.58
CA ALA A 15 -10.49 -11.88 -27.92
C ALA A 15 -9.14 -12.20 -27.26
N THR A 16 -8.03 -11.82 -27.90
CA THR A 16 -6.68 -11.98 -27.34
C THR A 16 -6.49 -11.13 -26.10
N GLU A 17 -6.96 -9.87 -26.12
CA GLU A 17 -6.88 -8.98 -24.96
C GLU A 17 -7.71 -9.52 -23.79
N ALA A 18 -8.88 -10.11 -24.04
CA ALA A 18 -9.66 -10.76 -22.99
C ALA A 18 -8.92 -11.96 -22.37
N VAL A 19 -8.17 -12.74 -23.16
CA VAL A 19 -7.31 -13.81 -22.63
C VAL A 19 -6.16 -13.25 -21.78
N ILE A 20 -5.55 -12.14 -22.21
CA ILE A 20 -4.49 -11.45 -21.46
C ILE A 20 -5.05 -10.95 -20.13
N ALA A 21 -6.24 -10.33 -20.13
CA ALA A 21 -6.92 -9.84 -18.93
C ALA A 21 -7.15 -10.96 -17.91
N ARG A 22 -7.72 -12.09 -18.34
CA ARG A 22 -7.93 -13.26 -17.46
C ARG A 22 -6.62 -13.84 -16.93
N SER A 23 -5.60 -13.94 -17.77
CA SER A 23 -4.27 -14.41 -17.34
C SER A 23 -3.64 -13.45 -16.33
N ARG A 24 -3.88 -12.14 -16.50
CA ARG A 24 -3.45 -11.10 -15.58
C ARG A 24 -4.17 -11.21 -14.23
N ALA A 25 -5.47 -11.47 -14.22
CA ALA A 25 -6.21 -11.73 -12.98
C ALA A 25 -5.59 -12.89 -12.18
N VAL A 26 -5.24 -14.00 -12.84
CA VAL A 26 -4.52 -15.11 -12.19
C VAL A 26 -3.17 -14.65 -11.62
N GLN A 27 -2.38 -13.92 -12.42
CA GLN A 27 -1.08 -13.39 -11.97
C GLN A 27 -1.22 -12.48 -10.75
N ILE A 28 -2.21 -11.59 -10.73
CA ILE A 28 -2.52 -10.68 -9.63
C ILE A 28 -2.90 -11.46 -8.36
N ALA A 29 -3.77 -12.46 -8.47
CA ALA A 29 -4.18 -13.29 -7.34
C ALA A 29 -2.99 -14.07 -6.74
N VAL A 30 -2.14 -14.64 -7.59
CA VAL A 30 -0.92 -15.33 -7.14
C VAL A 30 0.07 -14.37 -6.49
N LEU A 31 0.27 -13.17 -7.05
CA LEU A 31 1.14 -12.15 -6.45
C LEU A 31 0.61 -11.69 -5.09
N ALA A 32 -0.70 -11.57 -4.91
CA ALA A 32 -1.30 -11.27 -3.60
C ALA A 32 -0.98 -12.37 -2.58
N GLU A 33 -1.05 -13.64 -2.96
CA GLU A 33 -0.66 -14.75 -2.07
C GLU A 33 0.82 -14.71 -1.70
N LEU A 34 1.68 -14.48 -2.68
CA LEU A 34 3.13 -14.41 -2.49
C LEU A 34 3.54 -13.22 -1.61
N ASP A 35 2.86 -12.08 -1.74
CA ASP A 35 3.04 -10.92 -0.86
C ASP A 35 2.65 -11.27 0.59
N ARG A 36 1.53 -12.00 0.80
CA ARG A 36 1.14 -12.50 2.14
C ARG A 36 2.17 -13.47 2.73
N HIS A 37 2.79 -14.32 1.91
CA HIS A 37 3.88 -15.20 2.32
C HIS A 37 5.23 -14.49 2.50
N GLN A 38 5.30 -13.18 2.23
CA GLN A 38 6.51 -12.37 2.40
C GLN A 38 7.72 -12.93 1.63
N VAL A 39 7.49 -13.50 0.44
CA VAL A 39 8.55 -14.19 -0.33
C VAL A 39 9.71 -13.27 -0.70
N SER A 40 9.47 -11.96 -0.86
CA SER A 40 10.56 -11.01 -1.08
C SER A 40 11.56 -10.98 0.07
N THR A 41 11.09 -11.07 1.33
CA THR A 41 11.95 -11.07 2.50
C THR A 41 12.70 -12.39 2.63
N ALA A 42 12.03 -13.51 2.36
CA ALA A 42 12.65 -14.83 2.35
C ALA A 42 13.79 -14.92 1.33
N ASP A 43 13.61 -14.30 0.16
CA ASP A 43 14.60 -14.26 -0.92
C ASP A 43 15.62 -13.11 -0.80
N GLY A 44 15.55 -12.29 0.26
CA GLY A 44 16.48 -11.17 0.50
C GLY A 44 16.29 -9.94 -0.41
N CYS A 45 15.16 -9.84 -1.11
CA CYS A 45 14.79 -8.64 -1.86
C CYS A 45 14.30 -7.51 -0.94
N ARG A 46 14.53 -6.25 -1.34
CA ARG A 46 14.15 -5.06 -0.54
C ARG A 46 12.65 -4.79 -0.56
N SER A 47 11.94 -5.32 -1.56
CA SER A 47 10.49 -5.19 -1.70
C SER A 47 9.90 -6.27 -2.60
N MET A 48 8.57 -6.47 -2.52
CA MET A 48 7.85 -7.30 -3.48
C MET A 48 7.89 -6.76 -4.90
N VAL A 49 8.05 -5.45 -5.11
CA VAL A 49 8.21 -4.87 -6.45
C VAL A 49 9.54 -5.31 -7.07
N GLU A 50 10.64 -5.23 -6.31
CA GLU A 50 11.95 -5.72 -6.75
C GLU A 50 11.94 -7.22 -7.02
N TRP A 51 11.35 -8.01 -6.11
CA TRP A 51 11.19 -9.45 -6.28
C TRP A 51 10.40 -9.78 -7.55
N THR A 52 9.27 -9.10 -7.78
CA THR A 52 8.40 -9.31 -8.94
C THR A 52 9.07 -8.92 -10.25
N ALA A 53 9.75 -7.77 -10.28
CA ALA A 53 10.51 -7.32 -11.45
C ALA A 53 11.57 -8.35 -11.85
N SER A 54 12.31 -8.87 -10.86
CA SER A 54 13.33 -9.90 -11.09
C SER A 54 12.75 -11.24 -11.51
N ARG A 55 11.67 -11.72 -10.88
CA ARG A 55 11.10 -13.04 -11.18
C ARG A 55 10.34 -13.11 -12.48
N LEU A 56 9.70 -12.02 -12.90
CA LEU A 56 8.91 -11.96 -14.11
C LEU A 56 9.66 -11.35 -15.30
N ASP A 57 10.90 -10.88 -15.09
CA ASP A 57 11.70 -10.17 -16.09
C ASP A 57 10.94 -9.00 -16.73
N VAL A 58 10.40 -8.12 -15.87
CA VAL A 58 9.64 -6.93 -16.28
C VAL A 58 10.22 -5.65 -15.72
N ALA A 59 9.93 -4.53 -16.37
CA ALA A 59 10.32 -3.22 -15.89
C ALA A 59 9.74 -2.92 -14.49
N PRO A 60 10.45 -2.14 -13.65
CA PRO A 60 9.98 -1.78 -12.31
C PRO A 60 8.58 -1.14 -12.29
N GLU A 61 8.23 -0.37 -13.32
CA GLU A 61 6.93 0.27 -13.47
C GLU A 61 5.81 -0.76 -13.64
N THR A 62 6.05 -1.80 -14.44
CA THR A 62 5.12 -2.92 -14.63
C THR A 62 4.98 -3.73 -13.34
N ALA A 63 6.08 -4.06 -12.68
CA ALA A 63 6.06 -4.77 -11.40
C ALA A 63 5.32 -3.96 -10.31
N SER A 64 5.53 -2.65 -10.27
CA SER A 64 4.85 -1.74 -9.36
C SER A 64 3.34 -1.70 -9.63
N ALA A 65 2.92 -1.62 -10.89
CA ALA A 65 1.51 -1.69 -11.26
C ALA A 65 0.87 -3.02 -10.83
N LEU A 66 1.54 -4.15 -11.10
CA LEU A 66 1.07 -5.48 -10.70
C LEU A 66 0.87 -5.60 -9.19
N ILE A 67 1.87 -5.22 -8.39
CA ILE A 67 1.82 -5.32 -6.91
C ILE A 67 0.80 -4.35 -6.31
N ARG A 68 0.69 -3.13 -6.84
CA ARG A 68 -0.32 -2.19 -6.37
C ARG A 68 -1.73 -2.69 -6.67
N THR A 69 -1.96 -3.21 -7.88
CA THR A 69 -3.26 -3.77 -8.25
C THR A 69 -3.56 -5.03 -7.44
N SER A 70 -2.59 -5.93 -7.22
CA SER A 70 -2.81 -7.14 -6.41
C SER A 70 -3.22 -6.86 -4.97
N ARG A 71 -2.77 -5.74 -4.40
CA ARG A 71 -3.23 -5.28 -3.09
C ARG A 71 -4.63 -4.66 -3.17
N ALA A 72 -4.85 -3.78 -4.15
CA ALA A 72 -6.09 -3.01 -4.24
C ALA A 72 -7.32 -3.84 -4.65
N VAL A 73 -7.14 -4.93 -5.41
CA VAL A 73 -8.25 -5.81 -5.80
C VAL A 73 -8.90 -6.54 -4.62
N LEU A 74 -8.20 -6.67 -3.49
CA LEU A 74 -8.77 -7.25 -2.26
C LEU A 74 -9.89 -6.37 -1.69
N ASP A 75 -9.76 -5.05 -1.85
CA ASP A 75 -10.75 -4.07 -1.41
C ASP A 75 -11.75 -3.69 -2.52
N THR A 76 -11.60 -4.26 -3.73
CA THR A 76 -12.43 -3.95 -4.91
C THR A 76 -12.87 -5.21 -5.66
N PRO A 77 -13.76 -6.04 -5.07
CA PRO A 77 -14.16 -7.33 -5.64
C PRO A 77 -14.75 -7.22 -7.05
N GLU A 78 -15.56 -6.18 -7.30
CA GLU A 78 -16.16 -5.92 -8.62
C GLU A 78 -15.11 -5.75 -9.74
N VAL A 79 -13.96 -5.14 -9.43
CA VAL A 79 -12.86 -4.94 -10.40
C VAL A 79 -12.13 -6.26 -10.64
N ALA A 80 -11.93 -7.06 -9.58
CA ALA A 80 -11.33 -8.38 -9.67
C ALA A 80 -12.19 -9.33 -10.53
N GLU A 81 -13.50 -9.33 -10.32
CA GLU A 81 -14.47 -10.12 -11.06
C GLU A 81 -14.49 -9.74 -12.55
N ALA A 82 -14.61 -8.44 -12.85
CA ALA A 82 -14.61 -7.96 -14.24
C ALA A 82 -13.29 -8.30 -14.98
N LEU A 83 -12.14 -8.20 -14.31
CA LEU A 83 -10.85 -8.59 -14.88
C LEU A 83 -10.77 -10.10 -15.10
N THR A 84 -11.29 -10.90 -14.17
CA THR A 84 -11.35 -12.37 -14.25
C THR A 84 -12.30 -12.86 -15.34
N ALA A 85 -13.37 -12.12 -15.63
CA ALA A 85 -14.24 -12.37 -16.78
C ALA A 85 -13.57 -11.97 -18.11
N GLY A 86 -12.59 -11.06 -18.06
CA GLY A 86 -11.98 -10.45 -19.25
C GLY A 86 -12.83 -9.35 -19.87
N GLU A 87 -13.75 -8.76 -19.09
CA GLU A 87 -14.61 -7.64 -19.49
C GLU A 87 -13.86 -6.29 -19.45
N ILE A 88 -12.83 -6.21 -18.62
CA ILE A 88 -11.92 -5.06 -18.55
C ILE A 88 -10.47 -5.51 -18.77
N THR A 89 -9.67 -4.62 -19.34
CA THR A 89 -8.23 -4.82 -19.51
C THR A 89 -7.47 -4.51 -18.21
N PHE A 90 -6.20 -4.92 -18.14
CA PHE A 90 -5.35 -4.65 -16.98
C PHE A 90 -5.21 -3.16 -16.69
N ASP A 91 -4.95 -2.34 -17.71
CA ASP A 91 -4.80 -0.89 -17.53
C ASP A 91 -6.07 -0.25 -17.00
N ARG A 92 -7.24 -0.74 -17.44
CA ARG A 92 -8.52 -0.28 -16.91
C ARG A 92 -8.70 -0.71 -15.45
N ALA A 93 -8.34 -1.95 -15.09
CA ALA A 93 -8.38 -2.41 -13.70
C ALA A 93 -7.47 -1.58 -12.78
N VAL A 94 -6.25 -1.21 -13.22
CA VAL A 94 -5.34 -0.33 -12.47
C VAL A 94 -6.00 1.00 -12.13
N GLU A 95 -6.64 1.65 -13.11
CA GLU A 95 -7.26 2.95 -12.88
C GLU A 95 -8.60 2.84 -12.12
N LEU A 96 -9.37 1.77 -12.31
CA LEU A 96 -10.58 1.51 -11.52
C LEU A 96 -10.24 1.27 -10.05
N CYS A 97 -9.20 0.50 -9.72
CA CYS A 97 -8.75 0.33 -8.33
C CYS A 97 -8.40 1.68 -7.68
N ARG A 98 -7.73 2.58 -8.41
CA ARG A 98 -7.44 3.94 -7.92
C ARG A 98 -8.71 4.79 -7.78
N TYR A 99 -9.69 4.56 -8.65
CA TYR A 99 -10.96 5.25 -8.63
C TYR A 99 -11.82 4.85 -7.43
N ALA A 100 -11.90 3.54 -7.15
CA ALA A 100 -12.55 3.01 -5.96
C ALA A 100 -11.96 3.59 -4.66
N ALA A 101 -10.63 3.71 -4.60
CA ALA A 101 -9.92 4.32 -3.47
C ALA A 101 -10.28 5.80 -3.22
N THR A 102 -11.05 6.45 -4.11
CA THR A 102 -11.63 7.79 -3.88
C THR A 102 -12.98 7.75 -3.17
N GLY A 103 -13.42 6.59 -2.68
CA GLY A 103 -14.69 6.38 -1.96
C GLY A 103 -15.90 6.29 -2.90
N VAL A 104 -15.70 5.86 -4.14
CA VAL A 104 -16.79 5.71 -5.12
C VAL A 104 -17.28 4.27 -5.11
N ASP A 105 -18.59 4.09 -4.89
CA ASP A 105 -19.27 2.80 -5.05
C ASP A 105 -19.57 2.51 -6.53
N ASN A 106 -19.78 1.23 -6.86
CA ASN A 106 -20.06 0.76 -8.23
C ASN A 106 -19.02 1.28 -9.23
N THR A 107 -17.75 1.07 -8.89
CA THR A 107 -16.58 1.61 -9.57
C THR A 107 -16.55 1.19 -11.02
N VAL A 108 -16.86 -0.08 -11.32
CA VAL A 108 -16.82 -0.60 -12.70
C VAL A 108 -17.87 0.11 -13.55
N GLU A 109 -19.12 0.15 -13.09
CA GLU A 109 -20.23 0.78 -13.81
C GLU A 109 -19.99 2.29 -13.99
N THR A 110 -19.69 3.01 -12.91
CA THR A 110 -19.50 4.46 -12.96
C THR A 110 -18.24 4.86 -13.73
N GLY A 111 -17.22 4.00 -13.70
CA GLY A 111 -15.96 4.19 -14.42
C GLY A 111 -16.10 4.10 -15.94
N TRP A 112 -17.12 3.40 -16.48
CA TRP A 112 -17.41 3.35 -17.93
C TRP A 112 -17.74 4.69 -18.57
N ARG A 113 -18.06 5.70 -17.77
CA ARG A 113 -18.22 7.08 -18.24
C ARG A 113 -16.90 7.72 -18.69
N PHE A 114 -15.77 7.10 -18.37
CA PHE A 114 -14.44 7.63 -18.62
C PHE A 114 -13.59 6.65 -19.43
N ASP A 115 -12.83 7.21 -20.38
CA ASP A 115 -11.65 6.56 -20.94
C ASP A 115 -10.55 6.44 -19.87
N ILE A 116 -9.47 5.70 -20.15
CA ILE A 116 -8.34 5.54 -19.20
C ILE A 116 -7.75 6.91 -18.81
N GLY A 117 -7.59 7.81 -19.78
CA GLY A 117 -7.14 9.18 -19.52
C GLY A 117 -8.12 9.97 -18.65
N GLY A 118 -9.43 9.77 -18.87
CA GLY A 118 -10.50 10.33 -18.07
C GLY A 118 -10.49 9.86 -16.63
N LEU A 119 -10.32 8.56 -16.39
CA LEU A 119 -10.19 8.00 -15.04
C LEU A 119 -9.01 8.63 -14.29
N ARG A 120 -7.85 8.76 -14.95
CA ARG A 120 -6.68 9.43 -14.35
C ARG A 120 -6.96 10.88 -13.96
N ARG A 121 -7.60 11.64 -14.85
CA ARG A 121 -8.01 13.03 -14.57
C ARG A 121 -9.02 13.08 -13.41
N GLU A 122 -9.96 12.15 -13.38
CA GLU A 122 -11.00 12.09 -12.37
C GLU A 122 -10.47 11.76 -10.98
N VAL A 123 -9.62 10.74 -10.88
CA VAL A 123 -8.88 10.37 -9.66
C VAL A 123 -8.06 11.57 -9.16
N SER A 124 -7.33 12.23 -10.07
CA SER A 124 -6.51 13.40 -9.72
C SER A 124 -7.36 14.56 -9.18
N ARG A 125 -8.52 14.81 -9.82
CA ARG A 125 -9.48 15.83 -9.39
C ARG A 125 -10.04 15.53 -8.00
N ARG A 126 -10.47 14.29 -7.76
CA ARG A 126 -11.01 13.87 -6.45
C ARG A 126 -9.95 13.89 -5.34
N HIS A 127 -8.72 13.48 -5.62
CA HIS A 127 -7.61 13.65 -4.66
C HIS A 127 -7.33 15.11 -4.35
N ARG A 128 -7.38 16.01 -5.34
CA ARG A 128 -7.23 17.45 -5.08
C ARG A 128 -8.34 17.98 -4.16
N PHE A 129 -9.59 17.58 -4.41
CA PHE A 129 -10.72 17.94 -3.54
C PHE A 129 -10.67 17.30 -2.15
N SER A 130 -10.13 16.08 -2.02
CA SER A 130 -9.90 15.40 -0.74
C SER A 130 -8.74 16.02 0.05
N ARG A 131 -7.68 16.48 -0.61
CA ARG A 131 -6.58 17.26 0.03
C ARG A 131 -7.03 18.64 0.48
N ASP A 132 -7.95 19.28 -0.26
CA ASP A 132 -8.61 20.51 0.17
C ASP A 132 -9.68 20.28 1.27
N ARG A 133 -10.01 19.01 1.57
CA ARG A 133 -10.91 18.52 2.65
C ARG A 133 -10.14 17.61 3.62
N GLU A 134 -9.12 18.16 4.27
CA GLU A 134 -8.15 17.50 5.17
C GLU A 134 -8.74 16.83 6.45
N HIS A 135 -9.98 16.33 6.44
CA HIS A 135 -10.65 15.68 7.56
C HIS A 135 -10.77 14.15 7.45
N GLU A 136 -10.33 13.55 6.34
CA GLU A 136 -10.48 12.10 6.07
C GLU A 136 -9.16 11.29 6.13
N SER A 137 -8.11 11.83 6.74
CA SER A 137 -6.90 11.02 7.00
C SER A 137 -7.08 9.95 8.09
N VAL A 138 -8.25 9.90 8.73
CA VAL A 138 -8.51 9.05 9.92
C VAL A 138 -8.61 7.55 9.57
N CYS A 139 -9.02 7.19 8.35
CA CYS A 139 -9.28 5.80 7.96
C CYS A 139 -8.05 5.04 7.42
N ASP A 140 -7.05 5.73 6.87
CA ASP A 140 -5.83 5.12 6.30
C ASP A 140 -4.65 5.06 7.29
N ARG A 141 -4.87 5.45 8.55
CA ARG A 141 -3.80 5.45 9.55
C ARG A 141 -3.48 4.03 10.00
N TYR A 142 -2.21 3.66 9.92
CA TYR A 142 -1.74 2.37 10.39
C TYR A 142 -0.32 2.46 10.91
N LEU A 143 0.03 1.55 11.83
CA LEU A 143 1.38 1.31 12.28
C LEU A 143 1.64 -0.19 12.19
N ALA A 144 2.62 -0.58 11.40
CA ALA A 144 3.08 -1.95 11.23
C ALA A 144 4.43 -2.12 11.93
N MET A 145 4.60 -3.28 12.57
CA MET A 145 5.84 -3.68 13.24
C MET A 145 6.18 -5.11 12.84
N GLN A 146 7.39 -5.34 12.34
CA GLN A 146 7.83 -6.65 11.87
C GLN A 146 9.23 -7.00 12.41
N PRO A 147 9.42 -8.17 13.03
CA PRO A 147 10.74 -8.65 13.41
C PRO A 147 11.53 -9.11 12.17
N ASN A 148 12.86 -8.97 12.22
CA ASN A 148 13.75 -9.68 11.30
C ASN A 148 13.72 -11.20 11.59
N LEU A 149 14.27 -12.01 10.67
CA LEU A 149 14.23 -13.48 10.74
C LEU A 149 14.90 -14.02 12.03
N ASP A 150 15.88 -13.29 12.56
CA ASP A 150 16.57 -13.59 13.81
C ASP A 150 15.86 -13.04 15.07
N GLN A 151 14.79 -12.26 14.89
CA GLN A 151 14.06 -11.53 15.94
C GLN A 151 14.92 -10.56 16.78
N ILE A 152 16.14 -10.25 16.33
CA ILE A 152 17.08 -9.39 17.06
C ILE A 152 16.75 -7.90 16.84
N SER A 153 16.09 -7.58 15.72
CA SER A 153 15.70 -6.22 15.41
C SER A 153 14.31 -6.17 14.79
N TRP A 154 13.61 -5.07 15.03
CA TRP A 154 12.27 -4.81 14.52
C TRP A 154 12.31 -3.66 13.52
N ARG A 155 11.55 -3.78 12.44
CA ARG A 155 11.22 -2.67 11.54
C ARG A 155 9.83 -2.15 11.89
N LEU A 156 9.71 -0.83 11.94
CA LEU A 156 8.46 -0.14 12.18
C LEU A 156 8.19 0.83 11.02
N TRP A 157 6.97 0.84 10.51
CA TRP A 157 6.54 1.81 9.50
C TRP A 157 5.03 2.02 9.58
N GLY A 158 4.56 3.16 9.08
CA GLY A 158 3.15 3.48 9.17
C GLY A 158 2.81 4.75 8.40
N LEU A 159 1.52 5.06 8.37
CA LEU A 159 0.97 6.30 7.85
C LEU A 159 0.14 6.95 8.95
N LEU A 160 0.34 8.24 9.17
CA LEU A 160 -0.46 9.05 10.08
C LEU A 160 -1.01 10.27 9.34
N PRO A 161 -2.22 10.75 9.71
CA PRO A 161 -2.71 12.08 9.33
C PRO A 161 -1.67 13.16 9.56
N GLY A 162 -1.69 14.24 8.78
CA GLY A 162 -0.69 15.32 8.89
C GLY A 162 -0.53 15.85 10.32
N VAL A 163 -1.65 16.13 11.01
CA VAL A 163 -1.64 16.60 12.40
C VAL A 163 -1.10 15.53 13.37
N ASP A 164 -1.57 14.29 13.26
CA ASP A 164 -1.13 13.18 14.12
C ASP A 164 0.36 12.84 13.91
N GLY A 165 0.81 12.84 12.66
CA GLY A 165 2.21 12.65 12.29
C GLY A 165 3.10 13.75 12.85
N GLN A 166 2.65 15.00 12.80
CA GLN A 166 3.36 16.12 13.40
C GLN A 166 3.43 16.01 14.94
N ILE A 167 2.37 15.53 15.59
CA ILE A 167 2.38 15.26 17.04
C ILE A 167 3.43 14.19 17.38
N VAL A 168 3.45 13.07 16.65
CA VAL A 168 4.43 11.99 16.87
C VAL A 168 5.85 12.47 16.62
N GLU A 169 6.10 13.19 15.52
CA GLU A 169 7.41 13.76 15.20
C GLU A 169 7.90 14.69 16.32
N GLN A 170 7.06 15.62 16.78
CA GLN A 170 7.39 16.56 17.85
C GLN A 170 7.67 15.84 19.17
N ALA A 171 6.89 14.82 19.52
CA ALA A 171 7.11 14.03 20.74
C ALA A 171 8.46 13.30 20.69
N LEU A 172 8.80 12.68 19.55
CA LEU A 172 10.08 12.01 19.35
C LEU A 172 11.25 12.97 19.44
N ILE A 173 11.19 14.12 18.76
CA ILE A 173 12.24 15.15 18.81
C ILE A 173 12.42 15.64 20.25
N ARG A 174 11.33 16.01 20.91
CA ARG A 174 11.37 16.56 22.26
C ARG A 174 11.93 15.56 23.28
N ARG A 175 11.51 14.29 23.21
CA ARG A 175 12.06 13.24 24.09
C ARG A 175 13.52 12.94 23.73
N ALA A 176 13.87 12.92 22.45
CA ALA A 176 15.24 12.71 21.98
C ALA A 176 16.24 13.75 22.53
N ASP A 177 15.80 15.00 22.68
CA ASP A 177 16.63 16.09 23.22
C ASP A 177 16.90 15.98 24.73
N THR A 178 16.15 15.13 25.45
CA THR A 178 16.37 14.89 26.89
C THR A 178 17.50 13.88 27.17
N PHE A 179 17.90 13.08 26.18
CA PHE A 179 18.94 12.09 26.39
C PHE A 179 20.32 12.72 26.54
N PRO A 180 21.13 12.24 27.50
CA PRO A 180 22.48 12.74 27.71
C PRO A 180 23.41 12.39 26.53
N ALA A 181 24.55 13.07 26.47
CA ALA A 181 25.63 12.67 25.57
C ALA A 181 26.14 11.25 25.93
N LEU A 182 26.75 10.59 24.95
CA LEU A 182 27.41 9.31 25.15
C LEU A 182 28.59 9.45 26.14
N PRO A 183 29.07 8.34 26.73
CA PRO A 183 30.15 8.37 27.73
C PRO A 183 31.45 9.02 27.25
N ASP A 184 31.68 9.05 25.93
CA ASP A 184 32.82 9.69 25.28
C ASP A 184 32.62 11.20 25.01
N GLY A 185 31.50 11.76 25.46
CA GLY A 185 31.13 13.17 25.29
C GLY A 185 30.50 13.49 23.92
N THR A 186 30.38 12.51 23.02
CA THR A 186 29.75 12.72 21.71
C THR A 186 28.22 12.59 21.79
N ARG A 187 27.50 13.19 20.84
CA ARG A 187 26.05 12.99 20.69
C ARG A 187 25.78 11.85 19.72
N SER A 188 24.92 10.92 20.12
CA SER A 188 24.36 9.92 19.21
C SER A 188 23.61 10.60 18.06
N THR A 189 23.51 9.90 16.92
CA THR A 189 22.83 10.43 15.73
C THR A 189 21.36 10.74 16.00
N LEU A 190 20.75 11.63 15.22
CA LEU A 190 19.33 11.97 15.37
C LEU A 190 18.43 10.73 15.29
N GLY A 191 18.70 9.84 14.33
CA GLY A 191 17.92 8.60 14.16
C GLY A 191 18.03 7.65 15.36
N GLN A 192 19.22 7.51 15.96
CA GLN A 192 19.40 6.72 17.19
C GLN A 192 18.60 7.32 18.35
N ARG A 193 18.71 8.64 18.58
CA ARG A 193 17.96 9.31 19.66
C ARG A 193 16.45 9.23 19.45
N GLN A 194 15.97 9.27 18.20
CA GLN A 194 14.56 9.11 17.89
C GLN A 194 14.07 7.67 18.13
N ALA A 195 14.89 6.66 17.84
CA ALA A 195 14.58 5.27 18.17
C ALA A 195 14.51 5.05 19.70
N ASP A 196 15.47 5.62 20.44
CA ASP A 196 15.49 5.59 21.91
C ASP A 196 14.29 6.35 22.49
N ALA A 197 13.94 7.50 21.90
CA ALA A 197 12.79 8.31 22.29
C ALA A 197 11.47 7.56 22.14
N LEU A 198 11.27 6.89 21.00
CA LEU A 198 10.08 6.08 20.75
C LEU A 198 9.95 4.97 21.81
N THR A 199 11.05 4.27 22.08
CA THR A 199 11.09 3.20 23.08
C THR A 199 10.79 3.74 24.48
N SER A 200 11.36 4.89 24.83
CA SER A 200 11.16 5.51 26.14
C SER A 200 9.73 5.99 26.34
N ILE A 201 9.09 6.57 25.33
CA ILE A 201 7.67 6.95 25.38
C ILE A 201 6.78 5.71 25.55
N ALA A 202 7.07 4.62 24.83
CA ALA A 202 6.34 3.36 24.98
C ALA A 202 6.52 2.75 26.37
N GLN A 203 7.72 2.80 26.94
CA GLN A 203 8.00 2.36 28.31
C GLN A 203 7.24 3.17 29.35
N ASP A 204 7.21 4.50 29.23
CA ASP A 204 6.44 5.37 30.12
C ASP A 204 4.95 4.93 30.15
N SER A 205 4.39 4.63 28.97
CA SER A 205 3.01 4.13 28.83
C SER A 205 2.79 2.76 29.51
N LEU A 206 3.70 1.80 29.30
CA LEU A 206 3.63 0.47 29.94
C LEU A 206 3.78 0.54 31.47
N THR A 207 4.53 1.51 31.97
CA THR A 207 4.78 1.68 33.41
C THR A 207 3.63 2.42 34.09
N ALA A 208 2.98 3.35 33.39
CA ALA A 208 1.82 4.08 33.90
C ALA A 208 0.61 3.16 34.20
N THR A 209 0.38 2.13 33.40
CA THR A 209 -0.73 1.17 33.59
C THR A 209 -0.55 0.23 34.80
N ALA A 210 0.67 0.12 35.36
CA ALA A 210 0.94 -0.71 36.54
C ALA A 210 0.52 -0.04 37.87
N GLY A 211 0.08 1.23 37.85
CA GLY A 211 -0.31 2.01 39.03
C GLY A 211 -1.81 2.04 39.35
N GLU A 212 -2.69 1.59 38.45
CA GLU A 212 -4.15 1.61 38.65
C GLU A 212 -4.68 0.21 39.00
N GLY A 213 -4.32 -0.23 40.21
CA GLY A 213 -4.66 -1.56 40.74
C GLY A 213 -5.11 -1.51 42.20
N THR A 214 -5.99 -0.59 42.58
CA THR A 214 -6.77 -0.71 43.82
C THR A 214 -8.25 -0.63 43.51
N CYS A 215 -8.85 -1.81 43.37
CA CYS A 215 -10.28 -2.03 43.53
C CYS A 215 -10.70 -1.61 44.94
N THR A 216 -11.72 -0.76 45.06
CA THR A 216 -12.59 -0.77 46.24
C THR A 216 -14.01 -0.48 45.77
N PRO A 217 -14.99 -1.39 46.02
CA PRO A 217 -16.39 -1.13 45.70
C PRO A 217 -17.04 -0.28 46.80
N PRO A 218 -18.09 0.46 46.46
CA PRO A 218 -19.42 0.09 46.96
C PRO A 218 -20.42 -0.27 45.85
#